data_AF-A0A5E3XKC5-F1
#
_entry.id   AF-A0A5E3XKC5-F1
#
_cell.length_a   1.000
_cell.length_b   1.000
_cell.length_c   1.000
_cell.angle_alpha   90.00
_cell.angle_beta   90.00
_cell.angle_gamma   90.00
#
_symmetry.space_group_name_H-M   'P 1'
#
loop_
_entity.id
_entity.type
_entity.pdbx_description
1 polymer ?
#
loop_
_entity_poly.entity_id
_entity_poly.type
_entity_poly.pdbx_seq_one_letter_code
_entity_poly.pdbx_strand_id
1 'polypeptide(L)'
;MTSSENASIPAGEQSAAAGSSSTNDSVLAAQRKEKGARFAQSRDAGIAEIHSQWWSYPPVTAADNEIIELSFVDATGNSERWEMELVPCSLSEPFTHAAQRFRVAANKRYRHPFLPSRHFDLLLESDQRSDFDSLSSRTIADVLGDTREVRYVRNDNGQAQREEQEKSPSKLFPPWERAHLLPSWCETPDLWFEPTPPPGFSASKAQGKQYYAKIPTLHIPFACIRSAAFQPQHVARSLYLPVQDNPITGQTSAFLFDREKDLVPFANRIPTSTITVEAARSLLGRFVQSSTEPLRDDAPPTAKKQKKTMGNKYQAQTVAIAWGLTVDQDGKPDWLHCATLRGNWQFDVVLDLTGRLNRPFGYPGVKHANCAWLGAVVLDADRRALEENERAEQKERPPQDADQFSEWSQKTRRWIRNLNAENADKLIEVGQNGTFLAGDIELAKGDSDEFELTISGAKPGTWRMLVSEPLLAQLAWVRDGTVDYDALLQEHGETPRPVNVNDSLEELGTFTVDSGHASLFSQSAFDSLTSGNDREAKIETLIDAAMDGRGDEVYVPGGLVVNGDDGTYVLEGTRDDGGQIVFIKLRPSEAE
;
A
#
# COMPACT_ATOMS: atom_id res chain seq x y z
N MET A 1 24.12 -75.80 52.15
CA MET A 1 23.84 -76.41 50.84
C MET A 1 23.21 -75.33 49.97
N THR A 2 23.93 -74.94 48.90
CA THR A 2 23.41 -74.67 47.54
C THR A 2 21.98 -74.12 47.42
N SER A 3 21.61 -73.09 46.66
CA SER A 3 22.24 -72.28 45.60
C SER A 3 21.17 -71.28 45.14
N SER A 4 21.56 -70.09 44.70
CA SER A 4 20.94 -69.33 43.59
C SER A 4 21.86 -68.14 43.32
N GLU A 5 22.91 -68.36 42.52
CA GLU A 5 22.97 -68.04 41.08
C GLU A 5 22.73 -66.55 40.77
N ASN A 6 23.84 -65.81 40.89
CA ASN A 6 24.17 -64.66 40.06
C ASN A 6 25.15 -65.16 38.97
N ALA A 7 24.88 -64.89 37.70
CA ALA A 7 25.90 -64.93 36.64
C ALA A 7 25.54 -64.00 35.48
N SER A 8 26.58 -63.36 34.96
CA SER A 8 26.62 -62.23 34.04
C SER A 8 26.35 -62.53 32.55
N ILE A 9 25.92 -61.46 31.89
CA ILE A 9 25.83 -61.08 30.45
C ILE A 9 26.85 -61.74 29.48
N PRO A 10 26.51 -61.90 28.17
CA PRO A 10 27.11 -60.95 27.22
C PRO A 10 26.19 -60.48 26.07
N ALA A 11 26.66 -59.38 25.47
CA ALA A 11 26.13 -58.62 24.35
C ALA A 11 25.81 -59.42 23.08
N GLY A 12 24.73 -59.03 22.40
CA GLY A 12 24.38 -59.46 21.05
C GLY A 12 23.52 -58.41 20.34
N GLU A 13 24.12 -57.77 19.34
CA GLU A 13 23.53 -57.19 18.13
C GLU A 13 22.40 -56.14 18.26
N GLN A 14 22.80 -54.87 18.30
CA GLN A 14 22.03 -53.80 17.65
C GLN A 14 22.70 -53.46 16.31
N SER A 15 22.10 -53.94 15.24
CA SER A 15 22.40 -53.53 13.87
C SER A 15 21.35 -52.53 13.37
N ALA A 16 21.86 -51.38 12.89
CA ALA A 16 21.34 -50.55 11.81
C ALA A 16 19.95 -49.89 11.95
N ALA A 17 19.93 -48.63 12.39
CA ALA A 17 19.01 -47.60 11.87
C ALA A 17 19.51 -46.17 12.20
N ALA A 18 20.76 -45.84 11.88
CA ALA A 18 21.28 -44.47 12.00
C ALA A 18 22.25 -44.17 10.86
N GLY A 19 21.73 -44.08 9.63
CA GLY A 19 22.56 -43.82 8.45
C GLY A 19 21.83 -43.31 7.20
N SER A 20 20.52 -43.03 7.24
CA SER A 20 19.74 -42.66 6.04
C SER A 20 19.38 -41.16 5.93
N SER A 21 19.64 -40.33 6.95
CA SER A 21 19.27 -38.91 6.93
C SER A 21 20.29 -38.05 6.19
N SER A 22 21.59 -38.22 6.41
CA SER A 22 22.64 -37.33 5.86
C SER A 22 22.91 -37.58 4.37
N THR A 23 22.70 -38.81 3.88
CA THR A 23 22.89 -39.19 2.48
C THR A 23 21.77 -38.66 1.59
N ASN A 24 20.54 -38.57 2.11
CA ASN A 24 19.40 -38.02 1.38
C ASN A 24 19.50 -36.50 1.22
N ASP A 25 19.98 -35.79 2.23
CA ASP A 25 20.19 -34.34 2.15
C ASP A 25 21.32 -33.97 1.17
N SER A 26 22.38 -34.77 1.09
CA SER A 26 23.48 -34.52 0.14
C SER A 26 23.06 -34.82 -1.31
N VAL A 27 22.25 -35.86 -1.54
CA VAL A 27 21.69 -36.17 -2.87
C VAL A 27 20.71 -35.08 -3.31
N LEU A 28 19.85 -34.59 -2.41
CA LEU A 28 18.95 -33.48 -2.71
C LEU A 28 19.70 -32.17 -2.99
N ALA A 29 20.77 -31.88 -2.25
CA ALA A 29 21.62 -30.72 -2.50
C ALA A 29 22.35 -30.81 -3.85
N ALA A 30 22.87 -31.99 -4.20
CA ALA A 30 23.50 -32.24 -5.51
C ALA A 30 22.51 -32.10 -6.67
N GLN A 31 21.31 -32.68 -6.54
CA GLN A 31 20.24 -32.54 -7.54
C GLN A 31 19.77 -31.09 -7.68
N ARG A 32 19.69 -30.32 -6.59
CA ARG A 32 19.39 -28.88 -6.63
C ARG A 32 20.48 -28.10 -7.38
N LYS A 33 21.75 -28.39 -7.11
CA LYS A 33 22.88 -27.75 -7.78
C LYS A 33 22.92 -28.07 -9.27
N GLU A 34 22.67 -29.32 -9.65
CA GLU A 34 22.62 -29.74 -11.05
C GLU A 34 21.43 -29.12 -11.80
N LYS A 35 20.23 -29.13 -11.21
CA LYS A 35 19.06 -28.43 -11.78
C LYS A 35 19.31 -26.93 -11.92
N GLY A 36 19.93 -26.31 -10.92
CA GLY A 36 20.33 -24.90 -10.97
C GLY A 36 21.31 -24.61 -12.11
N ALA A 37 22.32 -25.46 -12.31
CA ALA A 37 23.31 -25.30 -13.38
C ALA A 37 22.69 -25.49 -14.78
N ARG A 38 21.83 -26.49 -14.97
CA ARG A 38 21.12 -26.69 -16.25
C ARG A 38 20.18 -25.53 -16.57
N PHE A 39 19.48 -25.03 -15.55
CA PHE A 39 18.62 -23.84 -15.70
C PHE A 39 19.44 -22.61 -16.10
N ALA A 40 20.58 -22.38 -15.45
CA ALA A 40 21.49 -21.28 -15.80
C ALA A 40 22.04 -21.41 -17.23
N GLN A 41 22.44 -22.60 -17.66
CA GLN A 41 22.94 -22.81 -19.03
C GLN A 41 21.87 -22.57 -20.09
N SER A 42 20.65 -23.09 -19.88
CA SER A 42 19.52 -22.85 -20.78
C SER A 42 19.18 -21.36 -20.84
N ARG A 43 19.30 -20.67 -19.70
CA ARG A 43 19.10 -19.23 -19.60
C ARG A 43 20.13 -18.46 -20.42
N ASP A 44 21.42 -18.73 -20.22
CA ASP A 44 22.50 -18.00 -20.88
C ASP A 44 22.48 -18.20 -22.41
N ALA A 45 22.13 -19.40 -22.87
CA ALA A 45 21.88 -19.67 -24.29
C ALA A 45 20.74 -18.82 -24.86
N GLY A 46 19.63 -18.71 -24.13
CA GLY A 46 18.50 -17.84 -24.52
C GLY A 46 18.92 -16.37 -24.60
N ILE A 47 19.73 -15.89 -23.66
CA ILE A 47 20.25 -14.52 -23.66
C ILE A 47 21.13 -14.27 -24.90
N ALA A 48 22.01 -15.20 -25.26
CA ALA A 48 22.85 -15.08 -26.45
C ALA A 48 22.01 -15.04 -27.74
N GLU A 49 20.97 -15.87 -27.82
CA GLU A 49 20.02 -15.86 -28.93
C GLU A 49 19.30 -14.51 -29.03
N ILE A 50 18.77 -13.99 -27.92
CA ILE A 50 18.15 -12.66 -27.84
C ILE A 50 19.12 -11.59 -28.33
N HIS A 51 20.35 -11.56 -27.82
CA HIS A 51 21.33 -10.55 -28.22
C HIS A 51 21.60 -10.60 -29.72
N SER A 52 21.79 -11.81 -30.27
CA SER A 52 22.05 -11.99 -31.70
C SER A 52 20.91 -11.48 -32.57
N GLN A 53 19.67 -11.87 -32.28
CA GLN A 53 18.55 -11.56 -33.16
C GLN A 53 17.94 -10.16 -32.90
N TRP A 54 18.08 -9.60 -31.69
CA TRP A 54 17.33 -8.41 -31.25
C TRP A 54 18.19 -7.15 -31.26
N TRP A 55 19.46 -7.27 -30.88
CA TRP A 55 20.30 -6.11 -30.54
C TRP A 55 21.59 -6.03 -31.35
N SER A 56 21.95 -7.10 -32.04
CA SER A 56 23.13 -7.14 -32.91
C SER A 56 22.76 -7.08 -34.39
N TYR A 57 23.70 -6.55 -35.18
CA TYR A 57 23.64 -6.52 -36.63
C TYR A 57 25.02 -6.84 -37.20
N PRO A 58 25.09 -7.44 -38.41
CA PRO A 58 26.35 -7.71 -39.07
C PRO A 58 26.99 -6.39 -39.56
N PRO A 59 28.32 -6.23 -39.45
CA PRO A 59 29.02 -5.10 -40.06
C PRO A 59 28.90 -5.16 -41.59
N VAL A 60 29.04 -4.02 -42.27
CA VAL A 60 29.15 -3.98 -43.73
C VAL A 60 30.52 -4.51 -44.10
N THR A 61 30.58 -5.58 -44.89
CA THR A 61 31.84 -6.24 -45.28
C THR A 61 32.35 -5.84 -46.67
N ALA A 62 31.61 -4.96 -47.36
CA ALA A 62 32.00 -4.43 -48.67
C ALA A 62 33.16 -3.44 -48.55
N ALA A 63 33.88 -3.23 -49.66
CA ALA A 63 34.92 -2.19 -49.70
C ALA A 63 34.30 -0.79 -49.58
N ASP A 64 35.02 0.16 -49.00
CA ASP A 64 34.49 1.51 -48.68
C ASP A 64 33.87 2.23 -49.89
N ASN A 65 34.37 1.97 -51.11
CA ASN A 65 33.86 2.53 -52.35
C ASN A 65 32.56 1.90 -52.86
N GLU A 66 32.13 0.78 -52.28
CA GLU A 66 30.88 0.06 -52.59
C GLU A 66 29.79 0.30 -51.55
N ILE A 67 30.13 0.99 -50.44
CA ILE A 67 29.18 1.33 -49.39
C ILE A 67 28.29 2.48 -49.87
N ILE A 68 26.99 2.25 -49.81
CA ILE A 68 25.93 3.24 -50.03
C ILE A 68 25.08 3.38 -48.77
N GLU A 69 24.25 4.41 -48.72
CA GLU A 69 23.24 4.59 -47.68
C GLU A 69 21.84 4.39 -48.26
N LEU A 70 21.06 3.52 -47.61
CA LEU A 70 19.63 3.38 -47.87
C LEU A 70 18.83 4.23 -46.89
N SER A 71 17.82 4.91 -47.41
CA SER A 71 16.89 5.72 -46.63
C SER A 71 15.63 4.92 -46.32
N PHE A 72 15.44 4.53 -45.07
CA PHE A 72 14.23 3.86 -44.62
C PHE A 72 13.18 4.88 -44.18
N VAL A 73 12.04 4.92 -44.88
CA VAL A 73 10.99 5.93 -44.69
C VAL A 73 9.71 5.28 -44.16
N ASP A 74 9.28 5.68 -42.97
CA ASP A 74 8.03 5.21 -42.38
C ASP A 74 6.81 5.75 -43.14
N ALA A 75 6.02 4.82 -43.67
CA ALA A 75 4.74 5.05 -44.34
C ALA A 75 3.55 4.52 -43.53
N THR A 76 3.75 4.20 -42.24
CA THR A 76 2.67 3.75 -41.35
C THR A 76 1.69 4.90 -41.10
N GLY A 77 0.43 4.74 -41.53
CA GLY A 77 -0.60 5.78 -41.41
C GLY A 77 -1.24 5.93 -40.03
N ASN A 78 -0.47 5.80 -38.94
CA ASN A 78 -0.98 5.92 -37.56
C ASN A 78 -0.53 7.23 -36.89
N SER A 79 -0.84 7.40 -35.61
CA SER A 79 -0.57 8.61 -34.81
C SER A 79 0.91 8.86 -34.50
N GLU A 80 1.79 7.88 -34.69
CA GLU A 80 3.23 8.00 -34.42
C GLU A 80 4.00 7.83 -35.73
N ARG A 81 4.66 8.87 -36.24
CA ARG A 81 5.51 8.74 -37.43
C ARG A 81 6.99 8.69 -37.02
N TRP A 82 7.71 7.66 -37.46
CA TRP A 82 9.16 7.59 -37.24
C TRP A 82 9.91 8.46 -38.25
N GLU A 83 11.01 9.07 -37.79
CA GLU A 83 11.90 9.79 -38.68
C GLU A 83 12.62 8.81 -39.62
N MET A 84 13.15 9.37 -40.72
CA MET A 84 13.94 8.60 -41.67
C MET A 84 15.19 8.05 -41.00
N GLU A 85 15.48 6.77 -41.24
CA GLU A 85 16.69 6.12 -40.75
C GLU A 85 17.63 5.81 -41.94
N LEU A 86 18.89 6.25 -41.84
CA LEU A 86 19.91 5.99 -42.84
C LEU A 86 20.71 4.75 -42.45
N VAL A 87 20.80 3.78 -43.36
CA VAL A 87 21.46 2.50 -43.10
C VAL A 87 22.56 2.26 -44.12
N PRO A 88 23.82 2.08 -43.68
CA PRO A 88 24.91 1.74 -44.58
C PRO A 88 24.78 0.29 -45.06
N CYS A 89 25.04 0.09 -46.35
CA CYS A 89 24.89 -1.21 -47.01
C CYS A 89 25.66 -1.28 -48.34
N SER A 90 25.65 -2.44 -48.99
CA SER A 90 26.12 -2.62 -50.37
C SER A 90 25.03 -3.26 -51.23
N LEU A 91 24.91 -2.84 -52.50
CA LEU A 91 23.89 -3.33 -53.44
C LEU A 91 23.92 -4.86 -53.62
N SER A 92 25.09 -5.48 -53.47
CA SER A 92 25.29 -6.92 -53.64
C SER A 92 24.99 -7.74 -52.38
N GLU A 93 24.80 -7.12 -51.22
CA GLU A 93 24.54 -7.85 -49.99
C GLU A 93 23.07 -8.29 -49.87
N PRO A 94 22.76 -9.32 -49.07
CA PRO A 94 21.39 -9.74 -48.80
C PRO A 94 20.57 -8.63 -48.15
N PHE A 95 19.32 -8.43 -48.61
CA PHE A 95 18.41 -7.41 -48.06
C PHE A 95 18.19 -7.58 -46.54
N THR A 96 18.19 -8.81 -46.04
CA THR A 96 18.09 -9.11 -44.59
C THR A 96 19.13 -8.40 -43.75
N HIS A 97 20.36 -8.20 -44.25
CA HIS A 97 21.42 -7.56 -43.48
C HIS A 97 21.13 -6.06 -43.29
N ALA A 98 20.75 -5.37 -44.36
CA ALA A 98 20.32 -3.97 -44.28
C ALA A 98 19.03 -3.83 -43.45
N ALA A 99 18.05 -4.71 -43.65
CA ALA A 99 16.82 -4.75 -42.87
C ALA A 99 17.10 -4.98 -41.37
N GLN A 100 18.03 -5.86 -41.00
CA GLN A 100 18.42 -6.08 -39.61
C GLN A 100 19.12 -4.85 -39.01
N ARG A 101 20.02 -4.20 -39.76
CA ARG A 101 20.64 -2.93 -39.33
C ARG A 101 19.59 -1.86 -39.08
N PHE A 102 18.64 -1.70 -40.00
CA PHE A 102 17.48 -0.83 -39.83
C PHE A 102 16.67 -1.18 -38.58
N ARG A 103 16.26 -2.45 -38.42
CA ARG A 103 15.49 -2.93 -37.25
C ARG A 103 16.19 -2.56 -35.94
N VAL A 104 17.50 -2.79 -35.84
CA VAL A 104 18.26 -2.46 -34.62
C VAL A 104 18.31 -0.94 -34.40
N ALA A 105 18.62 -0.15 -35.44
CA ALA A 105 18.67 1.31 -35.33
C ALA A 105 17.32 1.90 -34.90
N ALA A 106 16.24 1.50 -35.58
CA ALA A 106 14.89 1.93 -35.28
C ALA A 106 14.45 1.51 -33.86
N ASN A 107 14.70 0.25 -33.47
CA ASN A 107 14.35 -0.20 -32.11
C ASN A 107 15.16 0.51 -31.03
N LYS A 108 16.44 0.77 -31.26
CA LYS A 108 17.27 1.57 -30.35
C LYS A 108 16.68 2.96 -30.12
N ARG A 109 15.97 3.52 -31.08
CA ARG A 109 15.40 4.87 -30.99
C ARG A 109 13.96 4.89 -30.46
N TYR A 110 13.09 3.99 -30.95
CA TYR A 110 11.64 4.13 -30.79
C TYR A 110 10.95 3.03 -29.99
N ARG A 111 11.66 1.97 -29.59
CA ARG A 111 11.06 0.80 -28.93
C ARG A 111 11.85 0.35 -27.71
N HIS A 112 11.17 -0.34 -26.81
CA HIS A 112 11.81 -0.92 -25.65
C HIS A 112 12.64 -2.16 -26.08
N PRO A 113 13.85 -2.40 -25.56
CA PRO A 113 14.67 -3.55 -25.96
C PRO A 113 14.00 -4.91 -25.78
N PHE A 114 13.06 -5.01 -24.84
CA PHE A 114 12.27 -6.23 -24.58
C PHE A 114 10.96 -6.33 -25.38
N LEU A 115 10.58 -5.29 -26.12
CA LEU A 115 9.43 -5.30 -27.03
C LEU A 115 9.82 -4.65 -28.37
N PRO A 116 10.79 -5.22 -29.11
CA PRO A 116 11.20 -4.66 -30.39
C PRO A 116 10.12 -4.88 -31.45
N SER A 117 9.99 -3.92 -32.37
CA SER A 117 9.28 -4.11 -33.63
C SER A 117 10.19 -4.93 -34.56
N ARG A 118 9.71 -6.09 -35.02
CA ARG A 118 10.45 -7.00 -35.91
C ARG A 118 9.86 -7.09 -37.30
N HIS A 119 8.53 -7.04 -37.38
CA HIS A 119 7.83 -7.25 -38.63
C HIS A 119 7.53 -5.91 -39.28
N PHE A 120 8.08 -5.75 -40.48
CA PHE A 120 7.94 -4.58 -41.33
C PHE A 120 7.61 -5.07 -42.72
N ASP A 121 6.64 -4.41 -43.35
CA ASP A 121 6.26 -4.67 -44.72
C ASP A 121 6.91 -3.61 -45.61
N LEU A 122 7.65 -4.05 -46.63
CA LEU A 122 8.13 -3.19 -47.71
C LEU A 122 6.94 -2.80 -48.61
N LEU A 123 6.86 -1.52 -48.96
CA LEU A 123 5.97 -1.01 -50.01
C LEU A 123 6.73 -1.01 -51.34
N LEU A 124 6.37 -1.92 -52.23
CA LEU A 124 6.88 -1.96 -53.59
C LEU A 124 6.19 -0.89 -54.46
N GLU A 125 6.77 -0.55 -55.61
CA GLU A 125 6.24 0.49 -56.53
C GLU A 125 4.78 0.26 -56.97
N SER A 126 4.29 -0.97 -56.89
CA SER A 126 2.89 -1.35 -57.18
C SER A 126 1.93 -1.17 -56.00
N ASP A 127 2.35 -0.50 -54.92
CA ASP A 127 1.69 -0.47 -53.60
C ASP A 127 1.47 -1.88 -52.98
N GLN A 128 2.12 -2.90 -53.53
CA GLN A 128 2.10 -4.24 -52.98
C GLN A 128 2.98 -4.32 -51.74
N ARG A 129 2.44 -4.91 -50.67
CA ARG A 129 3.16 -5.18 -49.43
C ARG A 129 3.92 -6.49 -49.54
N SER A 130 5.16 -6.50 -49.06
CA SER A 130 5.96 -7.72 -48.91
C SER A 130 6.70 -7.67 -47.57
N ASP A 131 6.53 -8.71 -46.75
CA ASP A 131 7.26 -8.84 -45.47
C ASP A 131 8.77 -8.85 -45.75
N PHE A 132 9.54 -8.09 -44.98
CA PHE A 132 11.00 -8.09 -45.04
C PHE A 132 11.59 -9.51 -45.01
N ASP A 133 11.01 -10.41 -44.21
CA ASP A 133 11.53 -11.78 -44.09
C ASP A 133 11.29 -12.62 -45.36
N SER A 134 10.28 -12.28 -46.15
CA SER A 134 10.02 -12.91 -47.47
C SER A 134 11.04 -12.52 -48.53
N LEU A 135 11.80 -11.43 -48.30
CA LEU A 135 12.83 -10.90 -49.21
C LEU A 135 14.23 -11.40 -48.84
N SER A 136 14.32 -12.32 -47.88
CA SER A 136 15.58 -12.69 -47.23
C SER A 136 16.67 -13.28 -48.13
N SER A 137 16.27 -13.93 -49.23
CA SER A 137 17.18 -14.54 -50.20
C SER A 137 17.62 -13.59 -51.33
N ARG A 138 17.06 -12.38 -51.41
CA ARG A 138 17.32 -11.41 -52.47
C ARG A 138 18.39 -10.41 -52.06
N THR A 139 19.15 -9.92 -53.04
CA THR A 139 20.08 -8.80 -52.81
C THR A 139 19.34 -7.47 -52.75
N ILE A 140 20.00 -6.43 -52.23
CA ILE A 140 19.43 -5.07 -52.22
C ILE A 140 19.12 -4.60 -53.64
N ALA A 141 20.03 -4.83 -54.60
CA ALA A 141 19.81 -4.49 -56.01
C ALA A 141 18.58 -5.21 -56.59
N ASP A 142 18.37 -6.48 -56.26
CA ASP A 142 17.21 -7.24 -56.73
C ASP A 142 15.90 -6.65 -56.18
N VAL A 143 15.90 -6.19 -54.93
CA VAL A 143 14.68 -5.72 -54.24
C VAL A 143 14.31 -4.30 -54.65
N LEU A 144 15.29 -3.39 -54.74
CA LEU A 144 15.04 -1.95 -54.90
C LEU A 144 15.34 -1.42 -56.31
N GLY A 145 16.04 -2.20 -57.15
CA GLY A 145 16.54 -1.73 -58.44
C GLY A 145 17.51 -0.56 -58.26
N ASP A 146 17.24 0.55 -58.95
CA ASP A 146 18.05 1.77 -58.87
C ASP A 146 17.66 2.70 -57.70
N THR A 147 16.59 2.36 -56.98
CA THR A 147 16.04 3.20 -55.90
C THR A 147 16.84 3.01 -54.60
N ARG A 148 17.11 4.09 -53.89
CA ARG A 148 17.80 4.07 -52.58
C ARG A 148 16.88 4.30 -51.39
N GLU A 149 15.59 4.45 -51.64
CA GLU A 149 14.55 4.66 -50.64
C GLU A 149 13.79 3.36 -50.39
N VAL A 150 13.66 2.99 -49.11
CA VAL A 150 12.93 1.82 -48.63
C VAL A 150 11.72 2.33 -47.86
N ARG A 151 10.56 2.38 -48.51
CA ARG A 151 9.30 2.77 -47.85
C ARG A 151 8.70 1.57 -47.16
N TYR A 152 8.39 1.67 -45.87
CA TYR A 152 7.90 0.54 -45.09
C TYR A 152 6.66 0.87 -44.25
N VAL A 153 5.91 -0.17 -43.89
CA VAL A 153 4.82 -0.12 -42.91
C VAL A 153 5.17 -1.01 -41.73
N ARG A 154 4.99 -0.51 -40.51
CA ARG A 154 5.18 -1.28 -39.29
C ARG A 154 4.01 -2.26 -39.08
N ASN A 155 4.32 -3.53 -38.83
CA ASN A 155 3.31 -4.55 -38.53
C ASN A 155 3.27 -4.87 -37.03
N ASP A 156 3.12 -3.82 -36.20
CA ASP A 156 3.19 -3.90 -34.74
C ASP A 156 2.06 -4.76 -34.11
N ASN A 157 0.95 -4.94 -34.83
CA ASN A 157 -0.24 -5.68 -34.36
C ASN A 157 -0.45 -7.01 -35.10
N GLY A 158 0.49 -7.40 -35.97
CA GLY A 158 0.41 -8.64 -36.75
C GLY A 158 0.45 -9.90 -35.89
N GLN A 159 0.03 -11.04 -36.46
CA GLN A 159 0.16 -12.33 -35.79
C GLN A 159 1.62 -12.67 -35.48
N ALA A 160 2.52 -12.51 -36.46
CA ALA A 160 3.94 -12.80 -36.29
C ALA A 160 4.58 -11.95 -35.16
N GLN A 161 4.25 -10.65 -35.10
CA GLN A 161 4.72 -9.78 -34.02
C GLN A 161 4.22 -10.21 -32.64
N ARG A 162 2.96 -10.68 -32.53
CA ARG A 162 2.44 -11.23 -31.27
C ARG A 162 3.17 -12.51 -30.88
N GLU A 163 3.44 -13.40 -31.82
CA GLU A 163 4.21 -14.64 -31.58
C GLU A 163 5.64 -14.34 -31.12
N GLU A 164 6.28 -13.31 -31.67
CA GLU A 164 7.61 -12.86 -31.24
C GLU A 164 7.60 -12.18 -29.86
N GLN A 165 6.54 -11.43 -29.52
CA GLN A 165 6.38 -10.85 -28.18
C GLN A 165 6.26 -11.93 -27.09
N GLU A 166 5.65 -13.07 -27.40
CA GLU A 166 5.57 -14.22 -26.48
C GLU A 166 6.93 -14.84 -26.17
N LYS A 167 7.89 -14.73 -27.09
CA LYS A 167 9.27 -15.19 -26.91
C LYS A 167 10.16 -14.13 -26.25
N SER A 168 9.62 -12.96 -25.90
CA SER A 168 10.43 -11.85 -25.44
C SER A 168 11.05 -12.07 -24.06
N PRO A 169 12.21 -11.45 -23.77
CA PRO A 169 12.82 -11.50 -22.45
C PRO A 169 11.87 -11.00 -21.35
N SER A 170 10.92 -10.13 -21.70
CA SER A 170 9.89 -9.66 -20.77
C SER A 170 8.96 -10.77 -20.27
N LYS A 171 8.74 -11.83 -21.05
CA LYS A 171 7.94 -13.00 -20.64
C LYS A 171 8.77 -14.06 -19.93
N LEU A 172 10.06 -14.16 -20.28
CA LEU A 172 10.96 -15.18 -19.77
C LEU A 172 11.54 -14.84 -18.39
N PHE A 173 11.82 -13.57 -18.13
CA PHE A 173 12.50 -13.12 -16.91
C PHE A 173 11.61 -12.20 -16.07
N PRO A 174 11.61 -12.32 -14.74
CA PRO A 174 10.91 -11.37 -13.89
C PRO A 174 11.65 -10.02 -13.84
N PRO A 175 10.97 -8.90 -13.54
CA PRO A 175 11.57 -7.55 -13.57
C PRO A 175 12.88 -7.38 -12.78
N TRP A 176 12.99 -8.00 -11.61
CA TRP A 176 14.18 -7.90 -10.75
C TRP A 176 15.41 -8.65 -11.27
N GLU A 177 15.25 -9.54 -12.25
CA GLU A 177 16.38 -10.26 -12.84
C GLU A 177 16.88 -9.59 -14.13
N ARG A 178 16.15 -8.64 -14.71
CA ARG A 178 16.44 -8.12 -16.06
C ARG A 178 17.63 -7.14 -16.15
N ALA A 179 18.25 -6.78 -15.03
CA ALA A 179 19.35 -5.82 -15.01
C ALA A 179 20.50 -6.19 -15.95
N HIS A 180 20.88 -7.47 -15.98
CA HIS A 180 21.97 -7.98 -16.82
C HIS A 180 21.57 -8.24 -18.27
N LEU A 181 20.28 -8.06 -18.60
CA LEU A 181 19.74 -8.29 -19.94
C LEU A 181 19.64 -7.01 -20.75
N LEU A 182 19.54 -5.85 -20.10
CA LEU A 182 19.44 -4.59 -20.82
C LEU A 182 20.76 -4.31 -21.55
N PRO A 183 20.71 -3.99 -22.84
CA PRO A 183 21.91 -3.62 -23.58
C PRO A 183 22.45 -2.28 -23.08
N SER A 184 23.76 -2.08 -23.17
CA SER A 184 24.46 -0.89 -22.64
C SER A 184 23.99 0.44 -23.22
N TRP A 185 23.32 0.44 -24.38
CA TRP A 185 22.74 1.64 -24.97
C TRP A 185 21.36 2.00 -24.40
N CYS A 186 20.74 1.13 -23.60
CA CYS A 186 19.44 1.35 -22.98
C CYS A 186 19.60 1.68 -21.49
N GLU A 187 20.03 2.90 -21.23
CA GLU A 187 20.23 3.41 -19.87
C GLU A 187 19.04 4.25 -19.39
N THR A 188 18.83 4.31 -18.08
CA THR A 188 17.75 5.10 -17.48
C THR A 188 18.13 6.57 -17.54
N PRO A 189 17.36 7.44 -18.22
CA PRO A 189 17.68 8.86 -18.32
C PRO A 189 17.76 9.53 -16.94
N ASP A 190 18.76 10.38 -16.74
CA ASP A 190 18.96 11.09 -15.47
C ASP A 190 17.86 12.12 -15.18
N LEU A 191 17.16 12.59 -16.22
CA LEU A 191 16.04 13.52 -16.10
C LEU A 191 14.77 12.86 -15.53
N TRP A 192 14.74 11.53 -15.39
CA TRP A 192 13.60 10.83 -14.80
C TRP A 192 13.52 11.09 -13.30
N PHE A 193 12.29 11.21 -12.81
CA PHE A 193 11.99 11.57 -11.43
C PHE A 193 12.33 10.40 -10.50
N GLU A 194 13.17 10.62 -9.49
CA GLU A 194 13.41 9.62 -8.44
C GLU A 194 12.23 9.64 -7.44
N PRO A 195 11.42 8.57 -7.39
CA PRO A 195 10.26 8.55 -6.52
C PRO A 195 10.63 8.36 -5.05
N THR A 196 9.82 8.92 -4.17
CA THR A 196 9.94 8.69 -2.73
C THR A 196 9.62 7.22 -2.42
N PRO A 197 10.53 6.48 -1.74
CA PRO A 197 10.26 5.10 -1.34
C PRO A 197 8.96 4.98 -0.53
N PRO A 198 8.20 3.88 -0.67
CA PRO A 198 7.09 3.61 0.24
C PRO A 198 7.63 3.36 1.67
N PRO A 199 6.84 3.64 2.72
CA PRO A 199 7.28 3.49 4.12
C PRO A 199 7.89 2.11 4.41
N GLY A 200 7.30 1.05 3.85
CA GLY A 200 7.73 -0.33 4.00
C GLY A 200 9.04 -0.71 3.31
N PHE A 201 9.63 0.18 2.51
CA PHE A 201 10.88 -0.13 1.80
C PHE A 201 12.08 -0.25 2.74
N SER A 202 12.10 0.55 3.80
CA SER A 202 13.17 0.52 4.82
C SER A 202 12.92 -0.54 5.90
N ALA A 203 11.76 -1.18 5.90
CA ALA A 203 11.39 -2.18 6.90
C ALA A 203 12.31 -3.40 6.85
N SER A 204 12.53 -4.01 8.02
CA SER A 204 13.33 -5.24 8.09
C SER A 204 12.68 -6.37 7.30
N LYS A 205 13.47 -7.01 6.44
CA LYS A 205 13.02 -8.16 5.64
C LYS A 205 12.74 -9.36 6.56
N ALA A 206 11.45 -9.65 6.77
CA ALA A 206 11.02 -10.81 7.53
C ALA A 206 10.83 -12.03 6.61
N GLN A 207 11.30 -13.19 7.06
CA GLN A 207 11.26 -14.42 6.26
C GLN A 207 9.82 -14.83 5.95
N GLY A 208 9.55 -15.13 4.67
CA GLY A 208 8.22 -15.49 4.18
C GLY A 208 7.20 -14.35 4.18
N LYS A 209 7.59 -13.12 4.54
CA LYS A 209 6.73 -11.94 4.47
C LYS A 209 7.04 -11.10 3.23
N GLN A 210 6.08 -10.25 2.87
CA GLN A 210 6.20 -9.28 1.80
C GLN A 210 7.34 -8.27 2.09
N TYR A 211 8.05 -7.85 1.06
CA TYR A 211 8.97 -6.70 1.12
C TYR A 211 9.02 -6.01 -0.25
N TYR A 212 9.60 -4.82 -0.32
CA TYR A 212 9.72 -4.09 -1.58
C TYR A 212 11.08 -4.35 -2.24
N ALA A 213 11.06 -4.67 -3.54
CA ALA A 213 12.22 -4.62 -4.40
C ALA A 213 12.19 -3.31 -5.21
N LYS A 214 13.31 -2.57 -5.20
CA LYS A 214 13.50 -1.37 -6.04
C LYS A 214 13.95 -1.79 -7.43
N ILE A 215 13.13 -1.52 -8.43
CA ILE A 215 13.33 -1.96 -9.82
C ILE A 215 13.44 -0.73 -10.71
N PRO A 216 14.51 -0.54 -11.49
CA PRO A 216 14.56 0.52 -12.49
C PRO A 216 13.39 0.39 -13.47
N THR A 217 12.73 1.49 -13.80
CA THR A 217 11.50 1.49 -14.62
C THR A 217 11.73 0.86 -16.00
N LEU A 218 12.92 1.04 -16.60
CA LEU A 218 13.32 0.41 -17.86
C LEU A 218 13.44 -1.12 -17.80
N HIS A 219 13.42 -1.74 -16.61
CA HIS A 219 13.38 -3.20 -16.55
C HIS A 219 11.99 -3.72 -16.90
N ILE A 220 10.98 -2.84 -16.94
CA ILE A 220 9.61 -3.18 -17.29
C ILE A 220 9.25 -2.48 -18.61
N PRO A 221 8.92 -3.22 -19.67
CA PRO A 221 8.74 -2.64 -20.99
C PRO A 221 7.37 -1.96 -21.14
N PHE A 222 7.08 -0.93 -20.36
CA PHE A 222 5.80 -0.23 -20.42
C PHE A 222 5.51 0.31 -21.82
N ALA A 223 4.23 0.28 -22.19
CA ALA A 223 3.79 0.91 -23.43
C ALA A 223 4.11 2.42 -23.37
N CYS A 224 4.41 3.01 -24.52
CA CYS A 224 4.71 4.44 -24.67
C CYS A 224 5.98 4.97 -23.98
N ILE A 225 6.70 4.17 -23.17
CA ILE A 225 7.88 4.66 -22.42
C ILE A 225 9.00 5.22 -23.31
N ARG A 226 9.05 4.79 -24.58
CA ARG A 226 9.96 5.30 -25.62
C ARG A 226 9.23 5.81 -26.87
N SER A 227 7.93 6.08 -26.77
CA SER A 227 7.15 6.61 -27.90
C SER A 227 7.30 8.12 -27.99
N ALA A 228 7.78 8.63 -29.12
CA ALA A 228 7.95 10.06 -29.31
C ALA A 228 6.63 10.86 -29.19
N ALA A 229 5.50 10.23 -29.54
CA ALA A 229 4.19 10.88 -29.54
C ALA A 229 3.42 10.75 -28.20
N PHE A 230 3.71 9.71 -27.42
CA PHE A 230 2.90 9.32 -26.25
C PHE A 230 3.69 9.21 -24.95
N GLN A 231 5.00 9.49 -24.97
CA GLN A 231 5.83 9.43 -23.75
C GLN A 231 5.36 10.46 -22.72
N PRO A 232 5.12 10.07 -21.46
CA PRO A 232 4.76 11.01 -20.41
C PRO A 232 5.91 11.96 -20.07
N GLN A 233 5.58 13.20 -19.69
CA GLN A 233 6.57 14.22 -19.32
C GLN A 233 7.30 13.90 -18.01
N HIS A 234 6.62 13.22 -17.08
CA HIS A 234 7.23 12.75 -15.84
C HIS A 234 7.24 11.22 -15.85
N VAL A 235 8.43 10.63 -15.74
CA VAL A 235 8.62 9.18 -15.66
C VAL A 235 9.34 8.87 -14.35
N ALA A 236 8.84 7.89 -13.60
CA ALA A 236 9.53 7.38 -12.42
C ALA A 236 10.84 6.72 -12.85
N ARG A 237 11.95 7.00 -12.18
CA ARG A 237 13.25 6.36 -12.43
C ARG A 237 13.25 4.91 -11.96
N SER A 238 12.60 4.66 -10.83
CA SER A 238 12.50 3.36 -10.18
C SER A 238 11.05 3.07 -9.77
N LEU A 239 10.75 1.79 -9.58
CA LEU A 239 9.47 1.28 -9.14
C LEU A 239 9.67 0.39 -7.91
N TYR A 240 8.76 0.45 -6.95
CA TYR A 240 8.80 -0.35 -5.73
C TYR A 240 7.80 -1.51 -5.84
N LEU A 241 8.31 -2.69 -6.20
CA LEU A 241 7.48 -3.88 -6.40
C LEU A 241 7.42 -4.73 -5.14
N PRO A 242 6.22 -5.08 -4.64
CA PRO A 242 6.09 -6.00 -3.53
C PRO A 242 6.43 -7.42 -4.01
N VAL A 243 7.36 -8.04 -3.31
CA VAL A 243 7.86 -9.38 -3.56
C VAL A 243 7.88 -10.18 -2.27
N GLN A 244 8.02 -11.49 -2.41
CA GLN A 244 8.26 -12.40 -1.29
C GLN A 244 9.24 -13.48 -1.71
N ASP A 245 10.05 -13.93 -0.76
CA ASP A 245 10.92 -15.07 -0.97
C ASP A 245 10.24 -16.34 -0.51
N ASN A 246 10.26 -17.36 -1.37
CA ASN A 246 9.82 -18.68 -0.98
C ASN A 246 10.81 -19.27 0.05
N PRO A 247 10.37 -19.62 1.26
CA PRO A 247 11.28 -20.08 2.32
C PRO A 247 11.91 -21.44 2.02
N ILE A 248 11.32 -22.23 1.12
CA ILE A 248 11.79 -23.57 0.75
C ILE A 248 12.76 -23.50 -0.42
N THR A 249 12.46 -22.71 -1.45
CA THR A 249 13.27 -22.63 -2.68
C THR A 249 14.25 -21.46 -2.69
N GLY A 250 14.06 -20.47 -1.82
CA GLY A 250 14.79 -19.20 -1.84
C GLY A 250 14.45 -18.30 -3.04
N GLN A 251 13.51 -18.69 -3.90
CA GLN A 251 13.14 -17.91 -5.08
C GLN A 251 12.24 -16.74 -4.71
N THR A 252 12.58 -15.57 -5.24
CA THR A 252 11.75 -14.36 -5.16
C THR A 252 10.60 -14.45 -6.16
N SER A 253 9.40 -14.10 -5.70
CA SER A 253 8.18 -14.07 -6.50
C SER A 253 7.40 -12.78 -6.25
N ALA A 254 6.60 -12.36 -7.23
CA ALA A 254 5.71 -11.22 -7.04
C ALA A 254 4.69 -11.54 -5.94
N PHE A 255 4.48 -10.61 -5.02
CA PHE A 255 3.45 -10.78 -3.99
C PHE A 255 2.07 -10.57 -4.60
N LEU A 256 1.11 -11.42 -4.24
CA LEU A 256 -0.28 -11.30 -4.67
C LEU A 256 -1.03 -10.38 -3.69
N PHE A 257 -1.62 -9.31 -4.19
CA PHE A 257 -2.39 -8.37 -3.38
C PHE A 257 -3.55 -9.06 -2.65
N ASP A 258 -3.63 -8.83 -1.34
CA ASP A 258 -4.80 -9.17 -0.54
C ASP A 258 -5.83 -8.05 -0.68
N ARG A 259 -6.86 -8.28 -1.49
CA ARG A 259 -7.86 -7.25 -1.84
C ARG A 259 -8.66 -6.73 -0.65
N GLU A 260 -8.64 -7.42 0.48
CA GLU A 260 -9.36 -7.00 1.70
C GLU A 260 -8.48 -6.12 2.59
N LYS A 261 -7.15 -6.29 2.53
CA LYS A 261 -6.19 -5.63 3.41
C LYS A 261 -5.34 -4.57 2.71
N ASP A 262 -5.03 -4.77 1.43
CA ASP A 262 -4.19 -3.91 0.63
C ASP A 262 -5.06 -2.88 -0.10
N LEU A 263 -5.50 -1.88 0.66
CA LEU A 263 -6.42 -0.84 0.22
C LEU A 263 -5.82 0.54 0.44
N VAL A 264 -6.37 1.54 -0.24
CA VAL A 264 -6.11 2.95 0.07
C VAL A 264 -6.97 3.34 1.28
N PRO A 265 -6.35 3.77 2.41
CA PRO A 265 -7.08 4.35 3.54
C PRO A 265 -8.00 5.47 3.08
N PHE A 266 -9.18 5.62 3.70
CA PHE A 266 -10.17 6.60 3.24
C PHE A 266 -9.61 8.03 3.19
N ALA A 267 -8.86 8.42 4.23
CA ALA A 267 -8.19 9.72 4.32
C ALA A 267 -7.15 9.98 3.22
N ASN A 268 -6.62 8.93 2.59
CA ASN A 268 -5.58 9.03 1.55
C ASN A 268 -6.15 8.97 0.13
N ARG A 269 -7.48 8.99 -0.03
CA ARG A 269 -8.13 8.98 -1.35
C ARG A 269 -8.21 10.40 -1.89
N ILE A 270 -7.70 10.58 -3.10
CA ILE A 270 -7.62 11.87 -3.76
C ILE A 270 -8.65 11.90 -4.89
N PRO A 271 -9.66 12.79 -4.84
CA PRO A 271 -10.55 13.03 -5.96
C PRO A 271 -9.77 13.51 -7.20
N THR A 272 -10.10 13.01 -8.39
CA THR A 272 -9.45 13.48 -9.63
C THR A 272 -9.78 14.94 -9.95
N SER A 273 -10.93 15.44 -9.52
CA SER A 273 -11.31 16.85 -9.68
C SER A 273 -10.41 17.82 -8.91
N THR A 274 -9.69 17.35 -7.90
CA THR A 274 -8.85 18.18 -7.02
C THR A 274 -7.38 17.76 -7.02
N ILE A 275 -6.99 16.76 -7.83
CA ILE A 275 -5.62 16.27 -7.83
C ILE A 275 -4.66 17.32 -8.42
N THR A 276 -3.58 17.58 -7.69
CA THR A 276 -2.48 18.46 -8.14
C THR A 276 -1.41 17.66 -8.88
N VAL A 277 -0.53 18.33 -9.62
CA VAL A 277 0.61 17.68 -10.27
C VAL A 277 1.54 17.05 -9.24
N GLU A 278 1.78 17.73 -8.13
CA GLU A 278 2.61 17.24 -7.02
C GLU A 278 2.01 15.99 -6.39
N ALA A 279 0.69 15.98 -6.15
CA ALA A 279 -0.01 14.81 -5.63
C ALA A 279 0.00 13.65 -6.62
N ALA A 280 -0.22 13.88 -7.92
CA ALA A 280 -0.10 12.84 -8.93
C ALA A 280 1.35 12.32 -9.05
N ARG A 281 2.33 13.20 -8.95
CA ARG A 281 3.76 12.86 -9.01
C ARG A 281 4.20 12.04 -7.78
N SER A 282 3.64 12.28 -6.60
CA SER A 282 3.96 11.52 -5.38
C SER A 282 3.50 10.05 -5.45
N LEU A 283 2.57 9.73 -6.35
CA LEU A 283 2.11 8.37 -6.63
C LEU A 283 3.05 7.58 -7.55
N LEU A 284 3.94 8.26 -8.29
CA LEU A 284 4.87 7.61 -9.19
C LEU A 284 5.81 6.67 -8.44
N GLY A 285 6.09 5.50 -9.02
CA GLY A 285 6.92 4.47 -8.42
C GLY A 285 6.17 3.53 -7.46
N ARG A 286 4.90 3.80 -7.15
CA ARG A 286 4.11 3.09 -6.14
C ARG A 286 2.89 2.41 -6.73
N PHE A 287 2.35 1.44 -5.99
CA PHE A 287 1.04 0.87 -6.32
C PHE A 287 -0.06 1.86 -5.95
N VAL A 288 -0.96 2.08 -6.89
CA VAL A 288 -2.13 2.94 -6.74
C VAL A 288 -3.40 2.12 -6.86
N GLN A 289 -4.37 2.42 -6.02
CA GLN A 289 -5.75 2.00 -6.24
C GLN A 289 -6.49 3.15 -6.90
N SER A 290 -7.30 2.82 -7.89
CA SER A 290 -8.21 3.76 -8.55
C SER A 290 -9.62 3.22 -8.49
N SER A 291 -10.61 4.12 -8.52
CA SER A 291 -12.00 3.75 -8.69
C SER A 291 -12.72 4.61 -9.71
N THR A 292 -13.67 3.98 -10.40
CA THR A 292 -14.65 4.65 -11.27
C THR A 292 -15.83 5.23 -10.49
N GLU A 293 -16.04 4.78 -9.24
CA GLU A 293 -17.09 5.30 -8.38
C GLU A 293 -16.62 6.56 -7.64
N PRO A 294 -17.41 7.64 -7.60
CA PRO A 294 -17.07 8.83 -6.84
C PRO A 294 -16.93 8.54 -5.34
N LEU A 295 -16.13 9.36 -4.66
CA LEU A 295 -16.10 9.37 -3.20
C LEU A 295 -17.51 9.70 -2.71
N ARG A 296 -18.02 8.91 -1.76
CA ARG A 296 -19.28 9.21 -1.09
C ARG A 296 -18.98 10.21 0.02
N ASP A 297 -19.77 11.27 0.08
CA ASP A 297 -19.72 12.28 1.16
C ASP A 297 -20.27 11.73 2.50
N ASP A 298 -20.97 10.58 2.48
CA ASP A 298 -21.56 9.96 3.66
C ASP A 298 -20.66 8.88 4.28
N ALA A 299 -20.68 8.81 5.62
CA ALA A 299 -20.10 7.79 6.50
C ALA A 299 -20.12 6.35 5.95
N PRO A 300 -19.20 5.46 6.41
CA PRO A 300 -19.13 4.08 5.93
C PRO A 300 -20.49 3.38 6.03
N PRO A 301 -20.89 2.60 5.00
CA PRO A 301 -22.22 2.03 4.96
C PRO A 301 -22.41 1.04 6.11
N THR A 302 -23.49 1.22 6.87
CA THR A 302 -23.95 0.28 7.90
C THR A 302 -24.02 -1.16 7.35
N ALA A 303 -23.70 -2.15 8.19
CA ALA A 303 -23.54 -3.56 7.83
C ALA A 303 -24.72 -4.17 7.03
N LYS A 304 -25.93 -3.61 7.16
CA LYS A 304 -27.14 -4.03 6.40
C LYS A 304 -27.18 -3.50 4.96
N LYS A 305 -26.60 -2.33 4.64
CA LYS A 305 -26.47 -1.79 3.26
C LYS A 305 -25.26 -2.36 2.51
N GLN A 306 -24.24 -2.83 3.23
CA GLN A 306 -23.08 -3.52 2.63
C GLN A 306 -23.51 -4.76 1.82
N LYS A 307 -24.42 -5.59 2.36
CA LYS A 307 -24.84 -6.85 1.71
C LYS A 307 -25.60 -6.66 0.39
N LYS A 308 -26.26 -5.51 0.17
CA LYS A 308 -27.04 -5.21 -1.04
C LYS A 308 -26.23 -4.50 -2.14
N THR A 309 -25.11 -3.88 -1.77
CA THR A 309 -24.20 -3.14 -2.68
C THR A 309 -22.91 -3.91 -2.99
N MET A 310 -22.66 -5.05 -2.34
CA MET A 310 -21.50 -5.92 -2.57
C MET A 310 -21.50 -6.64 -3.93
N GLY A 311 -22.57 -6.51 -4.73
CA GLY A 311 -22.69 -7.20 -6.01
C GLY A 311 -21.60 -6.88 -7.04
N ASN A 312 -20.84 -5.78 -6.91
CA ASN A 312 -19.75 -5.47 -7.84
C ASN A 312 -18.67 -4.48 -7.37
N LYS A 313 -18.49 -4.28 -6.05
CA LYS A 313 -17.46 -3.35 -5.50
C LYS A 313 -16.05 -3.58 -6.09
N TYR A 314 -15.75 -4.84 -6.45
CA TYR A 314 -14.47 -5.26 -7.02
C TYR A 314 -14.35 -5.09 -8.54
N GLN A 315 -15.42 -4.78 -9.26
CA GLN A 315 -15.34 -4.41 -10.69
C GLN A 315 -14.97 -2.93 -10.86
N ALA A 316 -15.34 -2.08 -9.90
CA ALA A 316 -15.13 -0.64 -9.97
C ALA A 316 -13.73 -0.19 -9.52
N GLN A 317 -12.95 -1.05 -8.86
CA GLN A 317 -11.64 -0.73 -8.28
C GLN A 317 -10.51 -1.50 -8.97
N THR A 318 -9.43 -0.79 -9.31
CA THR A 318 -8.24 -1.37 -9.96
C THR A 318 -6.98 -1.00 -9.20
N VAL A 319 -6.08 -1.97 -9.02
CA VAL A 319 -4.74 -1.77 -8.46
C VAL A 319 -3.70 -1.94 -9.57
N ALA A 320 -2.81 -0.96 -9.71
CA ALA A 320 -1.75 -0.94 -10.70
C ALA A 320 -0.55 -0.15 -10.18
N ILE A 321 0.64 -0.38 -10.71
CA ILE A 321 1.81 0.45 -10.39
C ILE A 321 1.84 1.67 -11.30
N ALA A 322 1.97 2.86 -10.73
CA ALA A 322 2.10 4.11 -11.49
C ALA A 322 3.57 4.35 -11.87
N TRP A 323 3.82 4.61 -13.16
CA TRP A 323 5.18 4.75 -13.69
C TRP A 323 5.40 6.05 -14.48
N GLY A 324 4.33 6.67 -14.99
CA GLY A 324 4.43 7.93 -15.73
C GLY A 324 3.24 8.86 -15.52
N LEU A 325 3.44 10.15 -15.72
CA LEU A 325 2.40 11.18 -15.64
C LEU A 325 2.50 12.11 -16.84
N THR A 326 1.37 12.26 -17.54
CA THR A 326 1.18 13.27 -18.57
C THR A 326 0.49 14.49 -17.99
N VAL A 327 0.98 15.68 -18.35
CA VAL A 327 0.33 16.97 -18.04
C VAL A 327 -0.22 17.61 -19.31
N ASP A 328 -1.31 18.37 -19.18
CA ASP A 328 -1.92 19.09 -20.27
C ASP A 328 -1.18 20.41 -20.60
N GLN A 329 -1.71 21.18 -21.55
CA GLN A 329 -1.13 22.45 -21.98
C GLN A 329 -1.13 23.52 -20.89
N ASP A 330 -2.03 23.42 -19.91
CA ASP A 330 -2.13 24.32 -18.77
C ASP A 330 -1.27 23.83 -17.58
N GLY A 331 -0.51 22.75 -17.77
CA GLY A 331 0.31 22.13 -16.73
C GLY A 331 -0.50 21.39 -15.68
N LYS A 332 -1.75 21.00 -15.95
CA LYS A 332 -2.59 20.20 -15.03
C LYS A 332 -2.42 18.71 -15.29
N PRO A 333 -2.71 17.84 -14.29
CA PRO A 333 -2.66 16.39 -14.49
C PRO A 333 -3.62 15.93 -15.58
N ASP A 334 -3.12 15.18 -16.57
CA ASP A 334 -3.90 14.68 -17.70
C ASP A 334 -4.11 13.16 -17.61
N TRP A 335 -3.02 12.40 -17.72
CA TRP A 335 -3.04 10.93 -17.69
C TRP A 335 -2.04 10.40 -16.68
N LEU A 336 -2.47 9.49 -15.80
CA LEU A 336 -1.55 8.66 -15.02
C LEU A 336 -1.32 7.35 -15.75
N HIS A 337 -0.08 7.09 -16.16
CA HIS A 337 0.32 5.85 -16.80
C HIS A 337 0.66 4.82 -15.72
N CYS A 338 -0.04 3.70 -15.79
CA CYS A 338 0.08 2.60 -14.85
C CYS A 338 0.22 1.26 -15.56
N ALA A 339 0.54 0.22 -14.79
CA ALA A 339 0.50 -1.15 -15.28
C ALA A 339 0.06 -2.13 -14.20
N THR A 340 -0.71 -3.13 -14.59
CA THR A 340 -0.99 -4.29 -13.74
C THR A 340 0.01 -5.38 -14.05
N LEU A 341 0.82 -5.76 -13.05
CA LEU A 341 1.79 -6.85 -13.15
C LEU A 341 1.17 -8.16 -12.65
N ARG A 342 1.32 -9.24 -13.42
CA ARG A 342 0.91 -10.60 -13.07
C ARG A 342 2.01 -11.60 -13.43
N GLY A 343 2.91 -11.85 -12.49
CA GLY A 343 4.14 -12.61 -12.77
C GLY A 343 4.96 -11.86 -13.82
N ASN A 344 5.25 -12.52 -14.95
CA ASN A 344 5.99 -11.90 -16.07
C ASN A 344 5.08 -11.17 -17.07
N TRP A 345 3.76 -11.17 -16.83
CA TRP A 345 2.79 -10.47 -17.66
C TRP A 345 2.59 -9.04 -17.16
N GLN A 346 2.43 -8.11 -18.08
CA GLN A 346 2.02 -6.75 -17.79
C GLN A 346 0.81 -6.39 -18.65
N PHE A 347 -0.06 -5.54 -18.10
CA PHE A 347 -1.12 -4.89 -18.84
C PHE A 347 -1.05 -3.39 -18.57
N ASP A 348 -0.71 -2.63 -19.60
CA ASP A 348 -0.63 -1.18 -19.53
C ASP A 348 -2.02 -0.56 -19.46
N VAL A 349 -2.20 0.35 -18.51
CA VAL A 349 -3.44 1.08 -18.29
C VAL A 349 -3.13 2.56 -18.06
N VAL A 350 -3.94 3.44 -18.62
CA VAL A 350 -3.90 4.88 -18.34
C VAL A 350 -5.16 5.30 -17.61
N LEU A 351 -5.00 6.08 -16.55
CA LEU A 351 -6.09 6.64 -15.77
C LEU A 351 -6.31 8.08 -16.18
N ASP A 352 -7.53 8.44 -16.55
CA ASP A 352 -7.91 9.83 -16.86
C ASP A 352 -8.00 10.62 -15.56
N LEU A 353 -7.14 11.64 -15.41
CA LEU A 353 -7.12 12.52 -14.25
C LEU A 353 -7.92 13.82 -14.45
N THR A 354 -8.41 14.08 -15.67
CA THR A 354 -9.17 15.29 -15.99
C THR A 354 -10.64 15.23 -15.54
N GLY A 355 -11.11 14.04 -15.15
CA GLY A 355 -12.52 13.79 -14.80
C GLY A 355 -13.46 13.77 -16.01
N ARG A 356 -12.94 13.87 -17.24
CA ARG A 356 -13.75 13.78 -18.46
C ARG A 356 -14.08 12.33 -18.78
N LEU A 357 -15.35 12.00 -18.87
CA LEU A 357 -15.78 10.63 -19.16
C LEU A 357 -15.52 10.27 -20.63
N ASN A 358 -15.00 9.05 -20.85
CA ASN A 358 -14.89 8.39 -22.17
C ASN A 358 -13.92 9.03 -23.16
N ARG A 359 -12.89 9.72 -22.69
CA ARG A 359 -11.83 10.22 -23.56
C ARG A 359 -10.90 9.08 -23.99
N PRO A 360 -10.65 8.88 -25.30
CA PRO A 360 -9.70 7.88 -25.77
C PRO A 360 -8.25 8.38 -25.60
N PHE A 361 -7.35 7.50 -25.18
CA PHE A 361 -5.91 7.79 -25.08
C PHE A 361 -5.17 7.68 -26.43
N GLY A 362 -5.76 7.02 -27.43
CA GLY A 362 -5.24 7.01 -28.81
C GLY A 362 -4.07 6.05 -29.08
N TYR A 363 -3.46 5.43 -28.07
CA TYR A 363 -2.42 4.41 -28.26
C TYR A 363 -3.01 2.98 -28.30
N PRO A 364 -2.79 2.19 -29.37
CA PRO A 364 -3.29 0.83 -29.47
C PRO A 364 -2.77 -0.10 -28.37
N GLY A 365 -3.62 -0.97 -27.84
CA GLY A 365 -3.23 -1.99 -26.84
C GLY A 365 -3.12 -1.48 -25.40
N VAL A 366 -3.18 -0.17 -25.17
CA VAL A 366 -3.25 0.43 -23.82
C VAL A 366 -4.71 0.59 -23.42
N LYS A 367 -5.08 0.01 -22.27
CA LYS A 367 -6.43 0.21 -21.73
C LYS A 367 -6.51 1.61 -21.13
N HIS A 368 -7.61 2.32 -21.37
CA HIS A 368 -7.90 3.56 -20.64
C HIS A 368 -9.04 3.30 -19.65
N ALA A 369 -8.99 3.94 -18.50
CA ALA A 369 -10.03 3.86 -17.50
C ALA A 369 -10.35 5.27 -16.96
N ASN A 370 -11.64 5.54 -16.82
CA ASN A 370 -12.10 6.72 -16.08
C ASN A 370 -11.72 6.56 -14.61
N CYS A 371 -11.32 7.65 -13.96
CA CYS A 371 -10.93 7.65 -12.57
C CYS A 371 -11.67 8.78 -11.84
N ALA A 372 -12.42 8.42 -10.80
CA ALA A 372 -13.10 9.38 -9.93
C ALA A 372 -12.23 9.73 -8.71
N TRP A 373 -11.50 8.74 -8.18
CA TRP A 373 -10.48 8.95 -7.16
C TRP A 373 -9.36 7.92 -7.28
N LEU A 374 -8.20 8.28 -6.74
CA LEU A 374 -7.04 7.40 -6.63
C LEU A 374 -6.25 7.67 -5.36
N GLY A 375 -5.38 6.74 -4.98
CA GLY A 375 -4.41 6.94 -3.91
C GLY A 375 -3.38 5.82 -3.84
N ALA A 376 -2.33 6.02 -3.05
CA ALA A 376 -1.28 5.03 -2.84
C ALA A 376 -1.79 3.90 -1.95
N VAL A 377 -1.61 2.66 -2.40
CA VAL A 377 -1.99 1.46 -1.64
C VAL A 377 -1.06 1.32 -0.44
N VAL A 378 -1.64 1.01 0.73
CA VAL A 378 -0.85 0.66 1.93
C VAL A 378 -0.75 -0.86 1.99
N LEU A 379 0.46 -1.39 1.84
CA LEU A 379 0.75 -2.83 1.86
C LEU A 379 1.19 -3.32 3.25
N ASP A 380 1.30 -4.63 3.41
CA ASP A 380 1.73 -5.24 4.68
C ASP A 380 3.11 -4.77 5.12
N ALA A 381 4.03 -4.60 4.17
CA ALA A 381 5.35 -4.04 4.46
C ALA A 381 5.26 -2.60 5.02
N ASP A 382 4.31 -1.79 4.54
CA ASP A 382 4.12 -0.42 5.02
C ASP A 382 3.53 -0.39 6.43
N ARG A 383 2.51 -1.21 6.69
CA ARG A 383 1.90 -1.35 8.03
C ARG A 383 2.94 -1.77 9.07
N ARG A 384 3.75 -2.77 8.76
CA ARG A 384 4.83 -3.22 9.65
C ARG A 384 5.88 -2.14 9.91
N ALA A 385 6.22 -1.33 8.91
CA ALA A 385 7.16 -0.23 9.09
C ALA A 385 6.59 0.86 10.01
N LEU A 386 5.31 1.18 9.86
CA LEU A 386 4.63 2.14 10.73
C LEU A 386 4.61 1.65 12.18
N GLU A 387 4.21 0.39 12.41
CA GLU A 387 4.25 -0.23 13.74
C GLU A 387 5.68 -0.29 14.33
N GLU A 388 6.71 -0.55 13.50
CA GLU A 388 8.12 -0.56 13.93
C GLU A 388 8.61 0.85 14.30
N ASN A 389 8.24 1.87 13.52
CA ASN A 389 8.58 3.26 13.77
C ASN A 389 7.89 3.78 15.03
N GLU A 390 6.60 3.52 15.22
CA GLU A 390 5.87 3.87 16.45
C GLU A 390 6.54 3.25 17.68
N ARG A 391 6.95 1.98 17.59
CA ARG A 391 7.71 1.29 18.66
C ARG A 391 9.12 1.84 18.85
N ALA A 392 9.77 2.37 17.81
CA ALA A 392 11.10 2.96 17.88
C ALA A 392 11.04 4.38 18.45
N GLU A 393 10.06 5.18 18.07
CA GLU A 393 9.77 6.51 18.62
C GLU A 393 9.37 6.42 20.10
N GLN A 394 8.67 5.35 20.50
CA GLN A 394 8.46 5.02 21.92
C GLN A 394 9.76 4.66 22.66
N LYS A 395 10.80 4.16 21.97
CA LYS A 395 12.10 3.78 22.55
C LYS A 395 13.16 4.88 22.54
N GLU A 396 13.07 5.85 21.63
CA GLU A 396 14.05 6.95 21.48
C GLU A 396 13.70 8.21 22.30
N ARG A 397 12.61 8.19 23.08
CA ARG A 397 12.35 9.26 24.05
C ARG A 397 13.48 9.34 25.09
N PRO A 398 14.00 10.55 25.41
CA PRO A 398 15.15 10.70 26.28
C PRO A 398 14.90 10.07 27.67
N PRO A 399 15.91 9.39 28.26
CA PRO A 399 15.74 8.47 29.39
C PRO A 399 15.28 9.11 30.71
N GLN A 400 15.16 10.44 30.81
CA GLN A 400 14.66 11.09 32.04
C GLN A 400 13.13 11.26 32.08
N ASP A 401 12.46 11.32 30.93
CA ASP A 401 10.98 11.42 30.84
C ASP A 401 10.33 10.04 30.62
N ALA A 402 11.02 9.09 29.99
CA ALA A 402 10.51 7.75 29.70
C ALA A 402 10.25 6.91 30.97
N ASP A 403 11.07 7.04 32.01
CA ASP A 403 10.86 6.36 33.29
C ASP A 403 9.59 6.89 33.99
N GLN A 404 9.34 8.21 33.94
CA GLN A 404 8.15 8.81 34.56
C GLN A 404 6.86 8.46 33.82
N PHE A 405 6.84 8.51 32.49
CA PHE A 405 5.66 8.10 31.72
C PHE A 405 5.39 6.60 31.83
N SER A 406 6.42 5.76 31.82
CA SER A 406 6.27 4.30 32.01
C SER A 406 5.73 3.97 33.40
N GLU A 407 6.25 4.59 34.46
CA GLU A 407 5.73 4.45 35.82
C GLU A 407 4.29 4.93 35.92
N TRP A 408 3.97 6.09 35.34
CA TRP A 408 2.61 6.62 35.29
C TRP A 408 1.68 5.66 34.54
N SER A 409 2.05 5.20 33.34
CA SER A 409 1.22 4.33 32.50
C SER A 409 0.95 2.99 33.18
N GLN A 410 1.97 2.37 33.81
CA GLN A 410 1.80 1.14 34.58
C GLN A 410 0.88 1.35 35.79
N LYS A 411 1.02 2.47 36.50
CA LYS A 411 0.19 2.82 37.64
C LYS A 411 -1.27 3.07 37.21
N THR A 412 -1.49 3.86 36.17
CA THR A 412 -2.81 4.18 35.65
C THR A 412 -3.52 2.94 35.10
N ARG A 413 -2.83 2.09 34.33
CA ARG A 413 -3.40 0.81 33.87
C ARG A 413 -3.77 -0.12 35.04
N ARG A 414 -3.00 -0.10 36.13
CA ARG A 414 -3.37 -0.83 37.36
C ARG A 414 -4.63 -0.25 38.00
N TRP A 415 -4.76 1.08 38.08
CA TRP A 415 -5.95 1.73 38.62
C TRP A 415 -7.20 1.46 37.79
N ILE A 416 -7.09 1.51 36.45
CA ILE A 416 -8.20 1.17 35.54
C ILE A 416 -8.65 -0.28 35.77
N ARG A 417 -7.70 -1.23 35.86
CA ARG A 417 -8.03 -2.62 36.16
C ARG A 417 -8.71 -2.79 37.51
N ASN A 418 -8.27 -2.06 38.54
CA ASN A 418 -8.88 -2.11 39.87
C ASN A 418 -10.31 -1.54 39.84
N LEU A 419 -10.52 -0.41 39.17
CA LEU A 419 -11.84 0.22 39.02
C LEU A 419 -12.81 -0.71 38.29
N ASN A 420 -12.40 -1.35 37.21
CA ASN A 420 -13.26 -2.22 36.41
C ASN A 420 -13.41 -3.65 36.95
N ALA A 421 -12.79 -4.00 38.09
CA ALA A 421 -13.01 -5.29 38.72
C ALA A 421 -14.48 -5.47 39.16
N GLU A 422 -15.05 -6.66 38.95
CA GLU A 422 -16.49 -6.95 39.13
C GLU A 422 -17.06 -6.50 40.48
N ASN A 423 -16.28 -6.64 41.57
CA ASN A 423 -16.71 -6.30 42.94
C ASN A 423 -16.13 -4.99 43.49
N ALA A 424 -15.49 -4.19 42.65
CA ALA A 424 -14.90 -2.91 43.07
C ALA A 424 -15.95 -1.80 43.08
N ASP A 425 -15.90 -0.95 44.11
CA ASP A 425 -16.66 0.29 44.17
C ASP A 425 -16.22 1.25 43.03
N LYS A 426 -17.16 1.64 42.16
CA LYS A 426 -16.92 2.50 40.99
C LYS A 426 -16.93 3.97 41.38
N LEU A 427 -15.87 4.44 42.03
CA LEU A 427 -15.83 5.77 42.64
C LEU A 427 -14.84 6.70 41.95
N ILE A 428 -15.18 7.99 41.91
CA ILE A 428 -14.29 9.09 41.51
C ILE A 428 -14.33 10.22 42.53
N GLU A 429 -13.31 11.06 42.49
CA GLU A 429 -13.22 12.27 43.30
C GLU A 429 -13.56 13.51 42.49
N VAL A 430 -14.44 14.35 43.03
CA VAL A 430 -14.71 15.70 42.54
C VAL A 430 -14.11 16.70 43.52
N GLY A 431 -13.17 17.51 43.04
CA GLY A 431 -12.47 18.50 43.83
C GLY A 431 -13.36 19.67 44.27
N GLN A 432 -12.76 20.60 45.01
CA GLN A 432 -13.45 21.78 45.56
C GLN A 432 -13.94 22.75 44.48
N ASN A 433 -13.40 22.68 43.26
CA ASN A 433 -13.90 23.44 42.12
C ASN A 433 -15.31 22.96 41.68
N GLY A 434 -15.69 21.72 42.00
CA GLY A 434 -17.01 21.20 41.71
C GLY A 434 -17.32 21.18 40.21
N THR A 435 -16.31 20.90 39.38
CA THR A 435 -16.43 20.97 37.92
C THR A 435 -16.28 19.62 37.26
N PHE A 436 -17.18 19.32 36.33
CA PHE A 436 -17.06 18.22 35.38
C PHE A 436 -16.74 18.74 33.97
N LEU A 437 -15.93 17.98 33.23
CA LEU A 437 -15.65 18.13 31.81
C LEU A 437 -16.38 17.03 31.07
N ALA A 438 -17.07 17.38 30.00
CA ALA A 438 -17.76 16.43 29.15
C ALA A 438 -17.57 16.80 27.68
N GLY A 439 -17.37 15.80 26.84
CA GLY A 439 -16.94 16.06 25.48
C GLY A 439 -16.39 14.85 24.75
N ASP A 440 -16.01 15.10 23.51
CA ASP A 440 -15.17 14.20 22.73
C ASP A 440 -13.73 14.24 23.28
N ILE A 441 -13.32 13.13 23.90
CA ILE A 441 -11.99 13.06 24.56
C ILE A 441 -10.83 13.16 23.56
N GLU A 442 -11.06 12.87 22.27
CA GLU A 442 -10.04 13.05 21.23
C GLU A 442 -9.67 14.53 21.05
N LEU A 443 -10.64 15.44 21.20
CA LEU A 443 -10.38 16.88 21.10
C LEU A 443 -9.50 17.38 22.24
N ALA A 444 -9.57 16.71 23.40
CA ALA A 444 -8.74 17.03 24.54
C ALA A 444 -7.24 16.70 24.31
N LYS A 445 -6.84 16.00 23.23
CA LYS A 445 -5.43 15.69 22.94
C LYS A 445 -4.58 16.90 22.52
N GLY A 446 -5.21 17.97 22.03
CA GLY A 446 -4.52 19.19 21.58
C GLY A 446 -3.84 20.01 22.69
N ASP A 447 -3.14 21.08 22.30
CA ASP A 447 -2.46 22.01 23.21
C ASP A 447 -3.44 22.86 24.06
N SER A 448 -4.70 22.93 23.65
CA SER A 448 -5.82 23.51 24.38
C SER A 448 -6.66 22.39 25.02
N ASP A 449 -7.03 22.54 26.29
CA ASP A 449 -8.00 21.65 26.97
C ASP A 449 -9.40 21.86 26.36
N GLU A 450 -9.63 21.32 25.16
CA GLU A 450 -10.88 21.46 24.42
C GLU A 450 -11.86 20.37 24.83
N PHE A 451 -12.63 20.65 25.88
CA PHE A 451 -13.90 19.98 26.14
C PHE A 451 -15.04 20.90 25.73
N GLU A 452 -16.01 20.34 25.03
CA GLU A 452 -17.15 21.07 24.48
C GLU A 452 -18.11 21.53 25.58
N LEU A 453 -18.15 20.82 26.72
CA LEU A 453 -19.00 21.18 27.85
C LEU A 453 -18.24 21.15 29.17
N THR A 454 -18.32 22.27 29.89
CA THR A 454 -17.86 22.40 31.27
C THR A 454 -19.05 22.62 32.19
N ILE A 455 -19.24 21.73 33.17
CA ILE A 455 -20.35 21.77 34.12
C ILE A 455 -19.82 22.17 35.48
N SER A 456 -20.19 23.35 35.97
CA SER A 456 -19.79 23.82 37.31
C SER A 456 -20.91 23.67 38.34
N GLY A 457 -20.51 23.63 39.62
CA GLY A 457 -21.45 23.59 40.74
C GLY A 457 -21.83 22.19 41.20
N ALA A 458 -21.06 21.17 40.82
CA ALA A 458 -21.15 19.85 41.41
C ALA A 458 -20.64 19.85 42.86
N LYS A 459 -21.30 19.05 43.71
CA LYS A 459 -20.92 18.89 45.10
C LYS A 459 -19.54 18.22 45.22
N PRO A 460 -18.56 18.85 45.90
CA PRO A 460 -17.25 18.23 46.13
C PRO A 460 -17.37 16.93 46.92
N GLY A 461 -16.44 16.00 46.71
CA GLY A 461 -16.37 14.72 47.42
C GLY A 461 -16.35 13.52 46.49
N THR A 462 -16.77 12.38 47.01
CA THR A 462 -16.76 11.09 46.31
C THR A 462 -18.08 10.85 45.57
N TRP A 463 -17.97 10.54 44.28
CA TRP A 463 -19.09 10.21 43.41
C TRP A 463 -19.00 8.77 42.94
N ARG A 464 -20.15 8.11 42.81
CA ARG A 464 -20.26 6.77 42.24
C ARG A 464 -20.70 6.84 40.79
N MET A 465 -20.00 6.10 39.94
CA MET A 465 -20.29 5.93 38.53
C MET A 465 -21.11 4.66 38.32
N LEU A 466 -22.13 4.74 37.47
CA LEU A 466 -22.88 3.59 36.98
C LEU A 466 -23.09 3.76 35.48
N VAL A 467 -22.78 2.71 34.72
CA VAL A 467 -23.10 2.63 33.29
C VAL A 467 -24.11 1.51 33.11
N SER A 468 -25.22 1.80 32.43
CA SER A 468 -26.34 0.88 32.21
C SER A 468 -26.78 0.97 30.76
N GLU A 469 -26.95 -0.13 30.03
CA GLU A 469 -27.16 -0.11 28.56
C GLU A 469 -25.99 0.57 27.82
N PRO A 470 -25.77 0.35 26.50
CA PRO A 470 -24.46 0.65 25.91
C PRO A 470 -24.05 2.12 25.89
N LEU A 471 -24.91 3.08 26.27
CA LEU A 471 -24.64 4.52 26.14
C LEU A 471 -25.20 5.41 27.27
N LEU A 472 -25.72 4.84 28.37
CA LEU A 472 -26.25 5.61 29.49
C LEU A 472 -25.29 5.53 30.68
N ALA A 473 -24.68 6.67 31.03
CA ALA A 473 -23.81 6.79 32.20
C ALA A 473 -24.43 7.72 33.24
N GLN A 474 -24.26 7.38 34.52
CA GLN A 474 -24.82 8.08 35.67
C GLN A 474 -23.74 8.27 36.73
N LEU A 475 -23.66 9.48 37.29
CA LEU A 475 -22.80 9.81 38.41
C LEU A 475 -23.66 10.32 39.56
N ALA A 476 -23.50 9.75 40.76
CA ALA A 476 -24.23 10.16 41.96
C ALA A 476 -23.26 10.48 43.11
N TRP A 477 -23.44 11.61 43.77
CA TRP A 477 -22.67 11.97 44.96
C TRP A 477 -22.98 11.01 46.10
N VAL A 478 -21.95 10.53 46.80
CA VAL A 478 -22.09 9.54 47.89
C VAL A 478 -21.75 10.12 49.24
N ARG A 479 -20.58 10.75 49.36
CA ARG A 479 -20.04 11.25 50.63
C ARG A 479 -18.90 12.24 50.42
N ASP A 480 -18.57 12.99 51.46
CA ASP A 480 -17.32 13.78 51.51
C ASP A 480 -16.08 12.87 51.54
N GLY A 481 -14.99 13.31 50.93
CA GLY A 481 -13.70 12.61 50.95
C GLY A 481 -13.06 12.39 49.58
N THR A 482 -11.88 11.75 49.58
CA THR A 482 -11.06 11.45 48.41
C THR A 482 -11.10 9.97 48.05
N VAL A 483 -10.67 9.62 46.84
CA VAL A 483 -10.64 8.22 46.36
C VAL A 483 -9.19 7.71 46.30
N ASP A 484 -8.92 6.56 46.94
CA ASP A 484 -7.65 5.85 46.81
C ASP A 484 -7.81 4.67 45.84
N TYR A 485 -7.33 4.84 44.60
CA TYR A 485 -7.40 3.82 43.55
C TYR A 485 -6.47 2.61 43.79
N ASP A 486 -5.48 2.73 44.70
CA ASP A 486 -4.63 1.61 45.10
C ASP A 486 -5.29 0.73 46.18
N ALA A 487 -6.33 1.24 46.86
CA ALA A 487 -7.02 0.57 47.96
C ALA A 487 -8.56 0.68 47.86
N LEU A 488 -9.12 0.49 46.66
CA LEU A 488 -10.57 0.47 46.46
C LEU A 488 -11.23 -0.61 47.33
N LEU A 489 -12.23 -0.20 48.10
CA LEU A 489 -13.00 -1.13 48.94
C LEU A 489 -13.79 -2.09 48.04
N GLN A 490 -13.84 -3.35 48.45
CA GLN A 490 -14.73 -4.35 47.84
C GLN A 490 -16.12 -4.19 48.44
N GLU A 491 -17.17 -4.18 47.61
CA GLU A 491 -18.55 -4.00 48.08
C GLU A 491 -18.90 -4.99 49.19
N HIS A 492 -19.24 -4.48 50.38
CA HIS A 492 -19.88 -5.22 51.46
C HIS A 492 -21.12 -4.44 51.91
N GLY A 493 -22.19 -4.48 51.10
CA GLY A 493 -23.54 -4.12 51.55
C GLY A 493 -24.23 -2.99 50.80
N GLU A 494 -25.51 -3.26 50.48
CA GLU A 494 -26.57 -2.43 49.90
C GLU A 494 -26.14 -1.35 48.89
N THR A 495 -26.29 -1.70 47.61
CA THR A 495 -26.41 -0.75 46.49
C THR A 495 -27.37 0.36 46.91
N PRO A 496 -26.91 1.61 47.11
CA PRO A 496 -27.83 2.71 47.37
C PRO A 496 -28.77 2.77 46.19
N ARG A 497 -30.07 2.66 46.46
CA ARG A 497 -31.09 2.80 45.43
C ARG A 497 -30.81 4.10 44.67
N PRO A 498 -30.88 4.10 43.32
CA PRO A 498 -30.92 5.35 42.60
C PRO A 498 -32.00 6.19 43.28
N VAL A 499 -31.63 7.40 43.69
CA VAL A 499 -32.60 8.38 44.20
C VAL A 499 -33.76 8.37 43.20
N ASN A 500 -35.02 8.41 43.66
CA ASN A 500 -36.16 8.47 42.75
C ASN A 500 -36.11 9.83 42.03
N VAL A 501 -35.29 9.96 40.99
CA VAL A 501 -34.96 11.23 40.29
C VAL A 501 -35.88 11.48 39.09
N ASN A 502 -36.94 10.69 38.90
CA ASN A 502 -37.72 10.75 37.66
C ASN A 502 -38.47 12.08 37.41
N ASP A 503 -38.59 12.99 38.39
CA ASP A 503 -39.43 14.19 38.23
C ASP A 503 -38.66 15.54 38.29
N SER A 504 -37.32 15.57 38.36
CA SER A 504 -36.57 16.85 38.49
C SER A 504 -35.17 16.87 37.82
N LEU A 505 -35.03 16.23 36.66
CA LEU A 505 -33.82 16.35 35.86
C LEU A 505 -33.83 17.68 35.09
N GLU A 506 -32.84 18.53 35.33
CA GLU A 506 -32.56 19.72 34.51
C GLU A 506 -31.49 19.40 33.48
N GLU A 507 -31.60 19.96 32.28
CA GLU A 507 -30.54 19.89 31.28
C GLU A 507 -29.37 20.77 31.72
N LEU A 508 -28.20 20.17 31.89
CA LEU A 508 -26.95 20.84 32.24
C LEU A 508 -26.20 21.31 30.99
N GLY A 509 -26.41 20.66 29.86
CA GLY A 509 -25.89 21.05 28.56
C GLY A 509 -25.84 19.90 27.56
N THR A 510 -25.35 20.22 26.36
CA THR A 510 -25.21 19.28 25.24
C THR A 510 -23.84 19.41 24.61
N PHE A 511 -23.30 18.32 24.09
CA PHE A 511 -22.06 18.30 23.31
C PHE A 511 -22.15 17.32 22.15
N THR A 512 -21.23 17.39 21.20
CA THR A 512 -21.16 16.53 20.02
C THR A 512 -19.92 15.66 20.08
N VAL A 513 -20.01 14.42 19.62
CA VAL A 513 -18.88 13.48 19.53
C VAL A 513 -18.72 13.07 18.07
N ASP A 514 -17.50 13.18 17.55
CA ASP A 514 -17.14 12.84 16.16
C ASP A 514 -16.13 11.68 16.09
N SER A 515 -15.51 11.33 17.22
CA SER A 515 -14.53 10.25 17.32
C SER A 515 -15.10 8.89 17.72
N GLY A 516 -16.37 8.84 18.13
CA GLY A 516 -16.98 7.68 18.80
C GLY A 516 -16.61 7.53 20.28
N HIS A 517 -15.93 8.51 20.92
CA HIS A 517 -15.55 8.45 22.33
C HIS A 517 -16.12 9.60 23.16
N ALA A 518 -17.28 9.34 23.78
CA ALA A 518 -17.89 10.28 24.72
C ALA A 518 -17.24 10.14 26.10
N SER A 519 -16.93 11.25 26.75
CA SER A 519 -16.29 11.23 28.07
C SER A 519 -16.96 12.15 29.09
N LEU A 520 -16.80 11.80 30.37
CA LEU A 520 -17.21 12.61 31.51
C LEU A 520 -16.19 12.46 32.64
N PHE A 521 -15.48 13.56 32.95
CA PHE A 521 -14.42 13.59 33.95
C PHE A 521 -14.63 14.69 34.99
N SER A 522 -14.22 14.43 36.22
CA SER A 522 -13.94 15.49 37.19
C SER A 522 -12.73 16.31 36.71
N GLN A 523 -12.90 17.63 36.53
CA GLN A 523 -11.83 18.50 36.01
C GLN A 523 -10.56 18.39 36.87
N SER A 524 -10.70 18.46 38.20
CA SER A 524 -9.55 18.40 39.10
C SER A 524 -8.79 17.07 39.00
N ALA A 525 -9.51 15.97 38.78
CA ALA A 525 -8.89 14.67 38.62
C ALA A 525 -8.24 14.53 37.24
N PHE A 526 -8.92 14.99 36.19
CA PHE A 526 -8.39 14.98 34.82
C PHE A 526 -7.09 15.79 34.72
N ASP A 527 -7.11 17.05 35.19
CA ASP A 527 -5.94 17.92 35.18
C ASP A 527 -4.78 17.29 35.98
N SER A 528 -5.07 16.69 37.14
CA SER A 528 -4.04 16.02 37.93
C SER A 528 -3.48 14.76 37.26
N LEU A 529 -4.28 14.06 36.46
CA LEU A 529 -3.88 12.83 35.77
C LEU A 529 -3.08 13.11 34.50
N THR A 530 -3.46 14.16 33.76
CA THR A 530 -2.93 14.45 32.41
C THR A 530 -1.92 15.60 32.38
N SER A 531 -1.77 16.36 33.47
CA SER A 531 -0.78 17.44 33.57
C SER A 531 0.67 16.97 33.38
N GLY A 532 1.51 17.91 32.92
CA GLY A 532 2.94 17.71 32.69
C GLY A 532 3.27 17.22 31.28
N ASN A 533 4.48 16.68 31.10
CA ASN A 533 4.93 16.12 29.83
C ASN A 533 4.05 14.93 29.40
N ASP A 534 4.06 14.62 28.11
CA ASP A 534 3.36 13.47 27.52
C ASP A 534 1.83 13.48 27.71
N ARG A 535 1.21 14.67 27.86
CA ARG A 535 -0.24 14.85 28.05
C ARG A 535 -1.08 14.08 27.02
N GLU A 536 -0.76 14.21 25.74
CA GLU A 536 -1.41 13.48 24.64
C GLU A 536 -1.35 11.96 24.86
N ALA A 537 -0.16 11.41 25.14
CA ALA A 537 0.02 9.98 25.39
C ALA A 537 -0.67 9.48 26.68
N LYS A 538 -0.82 10.35 27.68
CA LYS A 538 -1.60 10.06 28.90
C LYS A 538 -3.09 9.94 28.57
N ILE A 539 -3.61 10.86 27.76
CA ILE A 539 -5.00 10.83 27.29
C ILE A 539 -5.22 9.60 26.41
N GLU A 540 -4.30 9.27 25.50
CA GLU A 540 -4.33 8.05 24.70
C GLU A 540 -4.46 6.80 25.57
N THR A 541 -3.68 6.74 26.67
CA THR A 541 -3.72 5.60 27.60
C THR A 541 -5.09 5.44 28.27
N LEU A 542 -5.83 6.53 28.50
CA LEU A 542 -7.19 6.49 29.05
C LEU A 542 -8.21 6.01 28.00
N ILE A 543 -8.02 6.38 26.73
CA ILE A 543 -8.87 5.97 25.59
C ILE A 543 -8.63 4.50 25.24
N ASP A 544 -7.37 4.11 25.05
CA ASP A 544 -6.96 2.73 24.72
C ASP A 544 -7.48 1.72 25.73
N ALA A 545 -7.52 2.09 27.01
CA ALA A 545 -8.03 1.21 28.04
C ALA A 545 -9.52 0.88 27.85
N ALA A 546 -10.30 1.81 27.29
CA ALA A 546 -11.68 1.54 26.88
C ALA A 546 -11.78 0.68 25.60
N MET A 547 -10.69 0.55 24.82
CA MET A 547 -10.64 -0.18 23.54
C MET A 547 -10.10 -1.61 23.63
N ASP A 548 -9.09 -1.87 24.48
CA ASP A 548 -8.19 -3.02 24.33
C ASP A 548 -8.67 -4.37 24.93
N GLY A 549 -9.91 -4.49 25.40
CA GLY A 549 -10.38 -5.82 25.81
C GLY A 549 -11.79 -5.90 26.38
N ARG A 550 -12.72 -6.37 25.54
CA ARG A 550 -14.09 -6.86 25.88
C ARG A 550 -15.22 -5.84 26.03
N GLY A 551 -14.99 -4.55 25.80
CA GLY A 551 -16.07 -3.55 25.87
C GLY A 551 -16.63 -3.32 27.29
N ASP A 552 -15.91 -3.79 28.32
CA ASP A 552 -16.33 -3.76 29.73
C ASP A 552 -15.54 -2.72 30.58
N GLU A 553 -14.43 -2.14 30.06
CA GLU A 553 -13.54 -1.24 30.81
C GLU A 553 -13.90 0.26 30.62
N VAL A 554 -15.13 0.63 31.00
CA VAL A 554 -15.68 1.99 30.83
C VAL A 554 -15.19 2.98 31.91
N TYR A 555 -14.78 2.47 33.07
CA TYR A 555 -14.42 3.30 34.21
C TYR A 555 -12.92 3.60 34.24
N VAL A 556 -12.54 4.87 34.35
CA VAL A 556 -11.15 5.29 34.43
C VAL A 556 -10.93 6.19 35.65
N PRO A 557 -9.69 6.37 36.15
CA PRO A 557 -9.43 7.31 37.22
C PRO A 557 -9.96 8.71 36.85
N GLY A 558 -10.73 9.31 37.74
CA GLY A 558 -11.30 10.64 37.56
C GLY A 558 -12.56 10.73 36.69
N GLY A 559 -13.00 9.64 36.03
CA GLY A 559 -14.19 9.69 35.18
C GLY A 559 -14.52 8.39 34.44
N LEU A 560 -15.17 8.53 33.30
CA LEU A 560 -15.53 7.43 32.43
C LEU A 560 -15.33 7.82 30.96
N VAL A 561 -15.02 6.81 30.14
CA VAL A 561 -14.91 6.90 28.69
C VAL A 561 -15.86 5.87 28.09
N VAL A 562 -16.90 6.34 27.42
CA VAL A 562 -17.92 5.49 26.81
C VAL A 562 -17.67 5.41 25.31
N ASN A 563 -17.54 4.19 24.80
CA ASN A 563 -17.55 3.95 23.37
C ASN A 563 -18.97 4.15 22.84
N GLY A 564 -19.17 5.24 22.10
CA GLY A 564 -20.47 5.66 21.62
C GLY A 564 -20.56 5.83 20.11
N ASP A 565 -21.78 6.03 19.64
CA ASP A 565 -22.01 6.46 18.27
C ASP A 565 -21.69 7.97 18.16
N ASP A 566 -21.19 8.39 17.00
CA ASP A 566 -21.06 9.81 16.67
C ASP A 566 -22.43 10.50 16.76
N GLY A 567 -22.47 11.70 17.31
CA GLY A 567 -23.71 12.47 17.46
C GLY A 567 -23.76 13.35 18.69
N THR A 568 -24.96 13.87 18.96
CA THR A 568 -25.19 14.79 20.09
C THR A 568 -25.54 14.03 21.35
N TYR A 569 -24.88 14.39 22.45
CA TYR A 569 -25.12 13.86 23.79
C TYR A 569 -25.72 14.95 24.67
N VAL A 570 -26.61 14.54 25.57
CA VAL A 570 -27.29 15.39 26.54
C VAL A 570 -26.86 15.00 27.93
N LEU A 571 -26.50 16.00 28.74
CA LEU A 571 -26.23 15.86 30.16
C LEU A 571 -27.37 16.47 30.97
N GLU A 572 -27.96 15.64 31.81
CA GLU A 572 -29.04 15.99 32.72
C GLU A 572 -28.53 15.89 34.16
N GLY A 573 -29.08 16.66 35.09
CA GLY A 573 -28.68 16.58 36.48
C GLY A 573 -29.75 16.99 37.47
N THR A 574 -29.45 16.77 38.75
CA THR A 574 -30.31 17.17 39.86
C THR A 574 -29.48 17.81 40.97
N ARG A 575 -30.05 18.86 41.57
CA ARG A 575 -29.43 19.62 42.65
C ARG A 575 -30.00 19.22 44.01
N ASP A 576 -29.20 19.35 45.06
CA ASP A 576 -29.65 19.25 46.44
C ASP A 576 -30.31 20.56 46.93
N ASP A 577 -30.80 20.58 48.17
CA ASP A 577 -31.40 21.76 48.80
C ASP A 577 -30.44 22.96 48.89
N GLY A 578 -29.13 22.73 48.76
CA GLY A 578 -28.09 23.76 48.71
C GLY A 578 -27.81 24.30 47.31
N GLY A 579 -28.51 23.79 46.28
CA GLY A 579 -28.31 24.17 44.88
C GLY A 579 -27.09 23.52 44.22
N GLN A 580 -26.44 22.54 44.87
CA GLN A 580 -25.28 21.85 44.30
C GLN A 580 -25.73 20.62 43.52
N ILE A 581 -25.11 20.37 42.37
CA ILE A 581 -25.41 19.18 41.56
C ILE A 581 -24.93 17.95 42.34
N VAL A 582 -25.83 16.98 42.56
CA VAL A 582 -25.56 15.73 43.29
C VAL A 582 -25.83 14.47 42.44
N PHE A 583 -26.38 14.66 41.24
CA PHE A 583 -26.61 13.60 40.27
C PHE A 583 -26.41 14.13 38.86
N ILE A 584 -25.77 13.33 38.00
CA ILE A 584 -25.55 13.61 36.57
C ILE A 584 -25.89 12.36 35.77
N LYS A 585 -26.56 12.54 34.64
CA LYS A 585 -26.93 11.49 33.70
C LYS A 585 -26.53 11.93 32.29
N LEU A 586 -25.69 11.12 31.64
CA LEU A 586 -25.26 11.26 30.26
C LEU A 586 -26.04 10.29 29.38
N ARG A 587 -26.63 10.77 28.29
CA ARG A 587 -27.32 9.95 27.29
C ARG A 587 -27.16 10.51 25.87
N PRO A 588 -27.29 9.68 24.82
CA PRO A 588 -27.47 10.18 23.47
C PRO A 588 -28.75 11.05 23.38
N SER A 589 -28.71 12.09 22.55
CA SER A 589 -29.92 12.80 22.14
C SER A 589 -30.74 11.87 21.25
N GLU A 590 -32.03 11.71 21.53
CA GLU A 590 -32.91 10.98 20.61
C GLU A 590 -33.03 11.79 19.32
N ALA A 591 -32.67 11.21 18.19
CA ALA A 591 -32.89 11.83 16.90
C ALA A 591 -34.41 12.02 16.68
N GLU A 592 -34.87 13.26 16.62
CA GLU A 592 -36.23 13.60 16.15
C GLU A 592 -36.43 13.25 14.68
#